data_AF-A0A2C6M792-F1
#
_entry.id   AF-A0A2C6M792-F1
#
_cell.length_a   1.000
_cell.length_b   1.000
_cell.length_c   1.000
_cell.angle_alpha   90.00
_cell.angle_beta   90.00
_cell.angle_gamma   90.00
#
_symmetry.space_group_name_H-M   'P 1'
#
loop_
_entity.id
_entity.type
_entity.pdbx_description
1 polymer ?
#
loop_
_entity_poly.entity_id
_entity_poly.type
_entity_poly.pdbx_seq_one_letter_code
_entity_poly.pdbx_strand_id
1 'polypeptide(L)'
;MTVDEYETIRLIDLEGFTQEECASQMNIARTTVQGIYNDARKKLAEFLVNGKVLWIEGGEYQLCDGYGKSCGGGGCRRHRCGRGFMDDEDRGE
;
A
#
# COMPACT_ATOMS: atom_id res chain seq x y z
N MET A 1 13.91 3.55 -6.49
CA MET A 1 13.15 3.23 -5.25
C MET A 1 12.43 1.92 -5.51
N THR A 2 12.42 0.98 -4.57
CA THR A 2 11.71 -0.30 -4.78
C THR A 2 10.21 -0.14 -4.56
N VAL A 3 9.43 -1.12 -5.00
CA VAL A 3 7.99 -1.15 -4.72
C VAL A 3 7.72 -1.27 -3.20
N ASP A 4 8.53 -2.01 -2.44
CA ASP A 4 8.39 -2.09 -0.97
C ASP A 4 8.62 -0.75 -0.28
N GLU A 5 9.63 0.00 -0.72
CA GLU A 5 9.91 1.36 -0.23
C GLU A 5 8.74 2.31 -0.53
N TYR A 6 8.21 2.25 -1.75
CA TYR A 6 7.02 3.00 -2.12
C TYR A 6 5.82 2.64 -1.25
N GLU A 7 5.56 1.35 -1.09
CA GLU A 7 4.38 0.85 -0.37
C GLU A 7 4.45 1.21 1.12
N THR A 8 5.64 1.16 1.70
CA THR A 8 5.86 1.57 3.09
C THR A 8 5.55 3.06 3.31
N ILE A 9 5.98 3.93 2.38
CA ILE A 9 5.62 5.37 2.41
C ILE A 9 4.11 5.55 2.23
N ARG A 10 3.49 4.79 1.32
CA ARG A 10 2.05 4.86 1.10
C ARG A 10 1.25 4.46 2.35
N LEU A 11 1.57 3.33 2.97
CA LEU A 11 0.83 2.82 4.12
C LEU A 11 1.05 3.71 5.35
N ILE A 12 2.30 4.06 5.66
CA ILE A 12 2.62 4.82 6.88
C ILE A 12 2.28 6.30 6.72
N ASP A 13 2.88 6.98 5.74
CA ASP A 13 2.81 8.43 5.65
C ASP A 13 1.50 8.93 5.00
N LEU A 14 0.94 8.19 4.03
CA LEU A 14 -0.28 8.58 3.33
C LEU A 14 -1.56 7.98 3.95
N GLU A 15 -1.51 6.74 4.45
CA GLU A 15 -2.67 6.07 5.03
C GLU A 15 -2.68 6.05 6.57
N GLY A 16 -1.59 6.52 7.20
CA GLY A 16 -1.51 6.69 8.65
C GLY A 16 -1.28 5.41 9.43
N PHE A 17 -0.82 4.34 8.78
CA PHE A 17 -0.57 3.06 9.45
C PHE A 17 0.62 3.20 10.40
N THR A 18 0.53 2.52 11.53
CA THR A 18 1.70 2.22 12.36
C THR A 18 2.65 1.28 11.62
N GLN A 19 3.91 1.20 12.06
CA GLN A 19 4.86 0.24 11.49
C GLN A 19 4.41 -1.22 11.69
N GLU A 20 3.66 -1.49 12.76
CA GLU A 20 3.11 -2.83 13.04
C GLU A 20 2.00 -3.19 12.05
N GLU A 21 1.08 -2.27 11.78
CA GLU A 21 0.04 -2.46 10.78
C GLU A 21 0.63 -2.57 9.38
N CYS A 22 1.63 -1.75 9.04
CA CYS A 22 2.36 -1.86 7.78
C CYS A 22 3.05 -3.22 7.64
N ALA A 23 3.69 -3.71 8.71
CA ALA A 23 4.34 -5.03 8.73
C ALA A 23 3.34 -6.17 8.56
N SER A 24 2.19 -6.08 9.23
CA SER A 24 1.11 -7.04 9.07
C SER A 24 0.52 -7.02 7.66
N GLN A 25 0.35 -5.84 7.05
CA GLN A 25 -0.19 -5.68 5.71
C GLN A 25 0.78 -6.21 4.63
N MET A 26 2.08 -5.98 4.81
CA MET A 26 3.14 -6.43 3.90
C MET A 26 3.60 -7.87 4.19
N ASN A 27 3.07 -8.50 5.24
CA ASN A 27 3.43 -9.85 5.70
C ASN A 27 4.95 -10.04 5.90
N ILE A 28 5.59 -9.06 6.54
CA ILE A 28 7.03 -9.06 6.87
C ILE A 28 7.26 -8.67 8.33
N ALA A 29 8.48 -8.86 8.82
CA ALA A 29 8.83 -8.47 10.20
C ALA A 29 8.80 -6.94 10.38
N ARG A 30 8.35 -6.48 11.55
CA ARG A 30 8.33 -5.04 11.94
C ARG A 30 9.70 -4.38 11.79
N THR A 31 10.78 -5.09 12.13
CA THR A 31 12.16 -4.61 11.99
C THR A 31 12.55 -4.41 10.53
N THR A 32 12.05 -5.26 9.62
CA THR A 32 12.24 -5.11 8.17
C THR A 32 11.52 -3.86 7.66
N VAL A 33 10.26 -3.63 8.07
CA VAL A 33 9.52 -2.40 7.74
C VAL A 33 10.27 -1.16 8.24
N GLN A 34 10.80 -1.18 9.46
CA GLN A 34 11.56 -0.06 10.00
C GLN A 34 12.78 0.28 9.12
N GLY A 35 13.49 -0.72 8.61
CA GLY A 35 14.60 -0.54 7.68
C GLY A 35 14.15 0.06 6.35
N ILE A 36 13.15 -0.56 5.71
CA ILE A 36 12.58 -0.11 4.43
C ILE A 36 12.06 1.33 4.54
N TYR A 37 11.36 1.67 5.62
CA TYR A 37 10.82 3.01 5.87
C TYR A 37 11.93 4.07 5.94
N ASN A 38 13.02 3.78 6.66
CA ASN A 38 14.14 4.71 6.79
C ASN A 38 14.84 4.96 5.45
N ASP A 39 15.07 3.89 4.67
CA ASP A 39 15.71 3.98 3.36
C ASP A 39 14.80 4.72 2.35
N ALA A 40 13.50 4.43 2.37
CA ALA A 40 12.51 5.11 1.55
C ALA A 40 12.47 6.61 1.85
N ARG A 41 12.45 7.02 3.12
CA ARG A 41 12.47 8.44 3.51
C ARG A 41 13.75 9.16 3.08
N LYS A 42 14.91 8.51 3.21
CA LYS A 42 16.18 9.08 2.76
C LYS A 42 16.18 9.34 1.26
N LYS A 43 15.74 8.34 0.48
CA LYS A 43 15.59 8.45 -0.97
C LYS A 43 14.61 9.57 -1.33
N LEU A 44 13.42 9.58 -0.72
CA LEU A 44 12.40 10.60 -0.94
C LEU A 44 12.95 12.02 -0.70
N ALA A 45 13.66 12.22 0.41
CA ALA A 45 14.30 13.50 0.71
C ALA A 45 15.33 13.89 -0.36
N GLU A 46 16.17 12.94 -0.82
CA GLU A 46 17.14 13.20 -1.88
C GLU A 46 16.49 13.63 -3.19
N PHE A 47 15.40 12.97 -3.60
CA PHE A 47 14.67 13.31 -4.81
C PHE A 47 14.01 14.69 -4.71
N LEU A 48 13.34 14.98 -3.60
CA LEU A 48 12.65 16.25 -3.37
C LEU A 48 13.62 17.43 -3.28
N VAL A 49 14.70 17.31 -2.51
CA VAL A 49 15.64 18.41 -2.27
C VAL A 49 16.48 18.72 -3.52
N ASN A 50 16.88 17.69 -4.28
CA ASN A 50 17.74 17.88 -5.44
C ASN A 50 16.97 17.96 -6.77
N GLY A 51 15.64 17.92 -6.76
CA GLY A 51 14.81 17.95 -7.97
C GLY A 51 15.08 16.78 -8.93
N LYS A 52 15.44 15.60 -8.40
CA LYS A 52 15.73 14.41 -9.21
C LYS A 52 14.42 13.68 -9.55
N VAL A 53 14.39 13.03 -10.72
CA VAL A 53 13.26 12.17 -11.09
C VAL A 53 13.23 10.94 -10.19
N LEU A 54 12.09 10.71 -9.54
CA LEU A 54 11.86 9.52 -8.71
C LEU A 54 11.36 8.36 -9.59
N TRP A 55 12.19 7.33 -9.74
CA TRP A 55 11.84 6.09 -10.44
C TRP A 55 11.54 4.98 -9.43
N ILE A 56 10.43 4.28 -9.67
CA ILE A 56 9.97 3.15 -8.85
C ILE A 56 10.01 1.90 -9.71
N GLU A 57 10.79 0.91 -9.29
CA GLU A 57 11.02 -0.31 -10.07
C GLU A 57 11.45 -1.49 -9.19
N GLY A 58 11.35 -2.70 -9.73
CA GLY A 58 11.73 -3.94 -9.04
C GLY A 58 10.81 -4.33 -7.88
N GLY A 59 11.29 -5.26 -7.06
CA GLY A 59 10.54 -5.84 -5.94
C GLY A 59 9.70 -7.06 -6.33
N GLU A 60 9.36 -7.86 -5.33
CA GLU A 60 8.49 -9.03 -5.43
C GLU A 60 7.12 -8.64 -4.88
N TYR A 61 6.14 -8.41 -5.75
CA TYR A 61 4.81 -7.97 -5.34
C TYR A 61 3.72 -8.73 -6.08
N GLN A 62 2.58 -8.87 -5.41
CA GLN A 62 1.36 -9.43 -5.99
C GLN A 62 0.33 -8.32 -6.15
N LEU A 63 -0.18 -8.17 -7.38
CA LEU A 63 -1.27 -7.25 -7.64
C LEU A 63 -2.57 -7.87 -7.14
N CYS A 64 -3.34 -7.10 -6.36
CA CYS A 64 -4.67 -7.51 -5.96
C CYS A 64 -5.57 -7.61 -7.20
N ASP A 65 -6.26 -8.74 -7.35
CA ASP A 65 -7.26 -8.99 -8.39
C ASP A 65 -8.62 -8.34 -8.09
N GLY A 66 -8.84 -7.90 -6.85
CA GLY A 66 -10.09 -7.29 -6.37
C GLY A 66 -11.10 -8.27 -5.77
N TYR A 67 -10.79 -9.57 -5.70
CA TYR A 67 -11.71 -10.61 -5.22
C TYR A 67 -11.23 -11.29 -3.92
N GLY A 68 -10.00 -11.03 -3.47
CA GLY A 68 -9.41 -11.66 -2.29
C GLY A 68 -10.04 -11.22 -0.95
N LYS A 69 -10.19 -12.15 0.01
CA LYS A 69 -10.78 -11.89 1.35
C LYS A 69 -10.08 -10.79 2.17
N SER A 70 -8.80 -10.50 1.88
CA SER A 70 -8.03 -9.42 2.54
C SER A 70 -8.19 -8.05 1.88
N CYS A 71 -8.95 -7.92 0.79
CA CYS A 71 -9.15 -6.65 0.07
C CYS A 71 -10.10 -5.65 0.77
N GLY A 72 -10.62 -5.99 1.96
CA GLY A 72 -11.49 -5.12 2.76
C GLY A 72 -10.78 -4.19 3.76
N GLY A 73 -9.45 -4.29 3.90
CA GLY A 73 -8.66 -3.35 4.69
C GLY A 73 -8.60 -1.99 4.01
N GLY A 74 -8.74 -0.90 4.78
CA GLY A 74 -8.87 0.49 4.28
C GLY A 74 -7.74 1.02 3.38
N GLY A 75 -6.70 0.22 3.12
CA GLY A 75 -5.58 0.57 2.26
C GLY A 75 -5.73 0.21 0.78
N CYS A 76 -6.81 -0.42 0.34
CA CYS A 76 -7.06 -0.65 -1.10
C CYS A 76 -7.87 0.50 -1.73
N ARG A 77 -7.26 1.27 -2.64
CA ARG A 77 -7.94 2.39 -3.33
C ARG A 77 -9.17 1.94 -4.14
N ARG A 78 -9.23 0.69 -4.61
CA ARG A 78 -10.39 0.15 -5.34
C ARG A 78 -11.66 0.11 -4.49
N HIS A 79 -11.55 0.06 -3.16
CA HIS A 79 -12.69 0.07 -2.24
C HIS A 79 -12.96 1.44 -1.61
N ARG A 80 -12.11 2.45 -1.86
CA ARG A 80 -12.42 3.85 -1.51
C ARG A 80 -13.47 4.47 -2.44
N CYS A 81 -13.72 3.85 -3.60
CA CYS A 81 -14.82 4.18 -4.50
C CYS A 81 -15.75 2.96 -4.63
N GLY A 82 -16.66 2.75 -3.68
CA GLY A 82 -17.58 1.60 -3.75
C GLY A 82 -18.55 1.42 -2.58
N ARG A 83 -19.14 2.51 -2.06
CA ARG A 83 -20.48 2.43 -1.45
C ARG A 83 -21.45 3.08 -2.43
N GLY A 84 -22.33 2.27 -3.02
CA GLY A 84 -23.31 2.61 -4.05
C GLY A 84 -23.11 1.68 -5.23
N PHE A 85 -23.88 0.61 -5.46
CA PHE A 85 -25.31 0.41 -5.22
C PHE A 85 -25.57 -1.03 -4.73
N MET A 86 -26.41 -1.18 -3.70
CA MET A 86 -27.30 -2.35 -3.61
C MET A 86 -28.49 -2.04 -4.50
N ASP A 87 -28.88 -2.94 -5.37
CA ASP A 87 -30.30 -3.18 -5.67
C ASP A 87 -30.49 -4.65 -6.09
N ASP A 88 -31.53 -5.23 -5.50
CA ASP A 88 -32.12 -6.56 -5.57
C ASP A 88 -32.08 -7.30 -6.92
N GLU A 89 -31.72 -8.59 -6.87
CA GLU A 89 -32.38 -9.64 -7.65
C GLU A 89 -32.50 -10.93 -6.80
N ASP A 90 -33.34 -10.87 -5.77
CA ASP A 90 -34.08 -12.06 -5.30
C ASP A 90 -35.33 -12.19 -6.16
N ARG A 91 -35.22 -12.89 -7.29
CA ARG A 91 -36.36 -13.47 -8.03
C ARG A 91 -35.88 -14.48 -9.08
N GLY A 92 -36.18 -15.77 -8.89
CA GLY A 92 -36.15 -16.71 -10.02
C GLY A 92 -36.09 -18.19 -9.66
N GLU A 93 -37.26 -18.73 -9.27
CA GLU A 93 -37.77 -20.12 -9.38
C GLU A 93 -37.02 -21.30 -8.74
#